data_AF-A0AA39KWZ0-F1
#
_entry.id   AF-A0AA39KWZ0-F1
#
_cell.length_a   1.000
_cell.length_b   1.000
_cell.length_c   1.000
_cell.angle_alpha   90.00
_cell.angle_beta   90.00
_cell.angle_gamma   90.00
#
_symmetry.space_group_name_H-M   'P 1'
#
loop_
_entity.id
_entity.type
_entity.pdbx_description
1 polymer ?
#
loop_
_entity_poly.entity_id
_entity_poly.type
_entity_poly.pdbx_seq_one_letter_code
_entity_poly.pdbx_strand_id
1 'polypeptide(L)'
;MNRILGFVFFVILNDDLLIKATTVINQWSSPLAVITWDYQEATQKAWQILHYENGSAIDAIEGACTLCEEHQCRTTVGYGGSPDEEGETTLDAMIMDGVTMDVGAVGGLRNIKSAIKVARKVLENTKHSLLGGDLAAKFAIEMGFPNESLTTNVSHGMWEKWRAKNCQPNFWKNVSPDPSKFCGPYTSVKSSTRSQQTTHFPNSDENNHDTIGVIALDNRGHIAAGTSTNGAKFKIPGRIGDSPIPGAGAYADQEIGAAAGTGDGDIMMRFLPSFLTVEEMRRGSTPEEAATIAIKRIAKHYPTFVGGIIALDKNGNYGAACNGIPTFPYYVVNNILSKPTMNLAHCANFIKDIHYVKSKKVLYPSLTVVP
;
A
#
# COMPACT_ATOMS: atom_id res chain seq x y z
N MET A 1 17.96 -41.07 86.41
CA MET A 1 18.17 -39.61 86.49
C MET A 1 17.76 -39.03 85.14
N ASN A 2 16.63 -38.33 85.16
CA ASN A 2 16.09 -37.29 84.26
C ASN A 2 16.24 -37.32 82.72
N ARG A 3 15.04 -37.32 82.12
CA ARG A 3 14.58 -36.77 80.84
C ARG A 3 15.19 -35.40 80.48
N ILE A 4 15.23 -35.07 79.18
CA ILE A 4 14.91 -33.77 78.53
C ILE A 4 14.79 -34.06 77.02
N LEU A 5 13.59 -34.12 76.44
CA LEU A 5 12.74 -33.06 75.86
C LEU A 5 13.07 -32.79 74.39
N GLY A 6 12.14 -33.15 73.51
CA GLY A 6 12.18 -32.87 72.08
C GLY A 6 11.88 -31.39 71.79
N PHE A 7 12.48 -30.90 70.72
CA PHE A 7 12.11 -29.64 70.08
C PHE A 7 11.55 -29.95 68.69
N VAL A 8 10.23 -29.81 68.58
CA VAL A 8 9.52 -29.71 67.31
C VAL A 8 9.77 -28.29 66.79
N PHE A 9 10.55 -28.15 65.72
CA PHE A 9 10.59 -26.91 64.97
C PHE A 9 9.35 -26.83 64.08
N PHE A 10 8.37 -26.03 64.52
CA PHE A 10 7.35 -25.48 63.63
C PHE A 10 8.04 -24.47 62.71
N VAL A 11 8.34 -24.87 61.47
CA VAL A 11 8.61 -23.91 60.41
C VAL A 11 7.25 -23.38 59.97
N ILE A 12 6.95 -22.16 60.40
CA ILE A 12 5.85 -21.36 59.85
C ILE A 12 6.23 -21.09 58.40
N LEU A 13 5.61 -21.83 57.47
CA LEU A 13 5.60 -21.49 56.05
C LEU A 13 4.78 -20.20 55.95
N ASN A 14 5.47 -19.06 55.78
CA ASN A 14 4.83 -17.85 55.28
C ASN A 14 4.37 -18.15 53.86
N ASP A 15 3.07 -18.42 53.73
CA ASP A 15 2.30 -18.19 52.51
C ASP A 15 2.43 -16.71 52.16
N ASP A 16 3.34 -16.37 51.23
CA ASP A 16 3.23 -15.18 50.35
C ASP A 16 4.49 -15.00 49.51
N LEU A 17 4.84 -16.00 48.69
CA LEU A 17 5.67 -15.73 47.50
C LEU A 17 5.38 -16.75 46.38
N LEU A 18 4.10 -16.92 46.06
CA LEU A 18 3.72 -17.36 44.72
C LEU A 18 3.96 -16.19 43.78
N ILE A 19 5.20 -16.03 43.32
CA ILE A 19 5.47 -15.38 42.05
C ILE A 19 4.74 -16.26 41.03
N LYS A 20 3.50 -15.88 40.69
CA LYS A 20 2.89 -16.28 39.43
C LYS A 20 3.85 -15.77 38.38
N ALA A 21 4.74 -16.63 37.92
CA ALA A 21 5.28 -16.53 36.60
C ALA A 21 4.06 -16.62 35.69
N THR A 22 3.44 -15.47 35.44
CA THR A 22 2.58 -15.28 34.29
C THR A 22 3.54 -15.47 33.13
N THR A 23 3.67 -16.72 32.69
CA THR A 23 4.14 -17.00 31.36
C THR A 23 3.18 -16.23 30.48
N VAL A 24 3.55 -15.00 30.12
CA VAL A 24 2.95 -14.32 28.99
C VAL A 24 3.34 -15.23 27.85
N ILE A 25 2.45 -16.16 27.54
CA ILE A 25 2.51 -16.91 26.31
C ILE A 25 2.40 -15.79 25.29
N ASN A 26 3.54 -15.38 24.72
CA ASN A 26 3.58 -14.50 23.58
C ASN A 26 2.79 -15.27 22.53
N GLN A 27 1.49 -14.97 22.40
CA GLN A 27 0.65 -15.63 21.41
C GLN A 27 1.17 -15.13 20.08
N TRP A 28 2.03 -15.92 19.46
CA TRP A 28 2.49 -15.72 18.10
C TRP A 28 1.23 -15.62 17.23
N SER A 29 0.96 -14.44 16.69
CA SER A 29 -0.22 -14.19 15.85
C SER A 29 -0.03 -14.69 14.42
N SER A 30 0.99 -15.51 14.15
CA SER A 30 1.21 -16.18 12.86
C SER A 30 0.21 -17.35 12.67
N PRO A 31 -0.31 -17.55 11.45
CA PRO A 31 -0.05 -16.74 10.27
C PRO A 31 -0.87 -15.44 10.30
N LEU A 32 -0.40 -14.42 9.60
CA LEU A 32 -1.00 -13.09 9.61
C LEU A 32 -0.84 -12.41 8.25
N ALA A 33 -1.87 -11.70 7.81
CA ALA A 33 -1.77 -10.77 6.68
C ALA A 33 -2.35 -9.40 7.03
N VAL A 34 -1.69 -8.34 6.53
CA VAL A 34 -2.13 -6.95 6.60
C VAL A 34 -2.22 -6.41 5.17
N ILE A 35 -3.38 -5.84 4.80
CA ILE A 35 -3.64 -5.38 3.43
C ILE A 35 -4.22 -3.97 3.45
N THR A 36 -3.68 -3.08 2.62
CA THR A 36 -4.15 -1.69 2.47
C THR A 36 -5.61 -1.63 1.98
N TRP A 37 -6.34 -0.57 2.28
CA TRP A 37 -7.68 -0.29 1.73
C TRP A 37 -8.74 -1.36 2.00
N ASP A 38 -9.91 -1.19 1.40
CA ASP A 38 -11.03 -2.14 1.48
C ASP A 38 -10.88 -3.28 0.46
N TYR A 39 -9.92 -4.17 0.71
CA TYR A 39 -9.70 -5.39 -0.08
C TYR A 39 -10.05 -6.65 0.73
N GLN A 40 -11.31 -6.74 1.17
CA GLN A 40 -11.80 -7.87 1.96
C GLN A 40 -11.59 -9.23 1.27
N GLU A 41 -11.93 -9.34 -0.02
CA GLU A 41 -11.77 -10.58 -0.79
C GLU A 41 -10.30 -11.00 -0.93
N ALA A 42 -9.41 -10.05 -1.21
CA ALA A 42 -7.98 -10.33 -1.28
C ALA A 42 -7.42 -10.77 0.08
N THR A 43 -7.92 -10.18 1.17
CA THR A 43 -7.57 -10.58 2.54
C THR A 43 -8.04 -12.00 2.83
N GLN A 44 -9.26 -12.35 2.40
CA GLN A 44 -9.77 -13.71 2.52
C GLN A 44 -8.92 -14.70 1.71
N LYS A 45 -8.45 -14.31 0.52
CA LYS A 45 -7.57 -15.14 -0.31
C LYS A 45 -6.20 -15.34 0.31
N ALA A 46 -5.59 -14.29 0.86
CA ALA A 46 -4.34 -14.40 1.64
C ALA A 46 -4.53 -15.36 2.83
N TRP A 47 -5.62 -15.21 3.58
CA TRP A 47 -5.94 -16.09 4.71
C TRP A 47 -6.11 -17.54 4.28
N GLN A 48 -6.79 -17.78 3.16
CA GLN A 48 -6.99 -19.13 2.64
C GLN A 48 -5.64 -19.82 2.39
N ILE A 49 -4.72 -19.11 1.73
CA ILE A 49 -3.39 -19.64 1.40
C ILE A 49 -2.57 -19.88 2.67
N LEU A 50 -2.52 -18.90 3.56
CA LEU A 50 -1.73 -18.99 4.78
C LEU A 50 -2.24 -20.06 5.75
N HIS A 51 -3.56 -20.12 5.98
CA HIS A 51 -4.14 -20.93 7.04
C HIS A 51 -4.57 -22.32 6.57
N TYR A 52 -5.28 -22.42 5.45
CA TYR A 52 -5.84 -23.70 4.99
C TYR A 52 -4.91 -24.46 4.04
N GLU A 53 -4.14 -23.75 3.22
CA GLU A 53 -3.23 -24.37 2.26
C GLU A 53 -1.79 -24.49 2.80
N ASN A 54 -1.51 -23.89 3.97
CA ASN A 54 -0.18 -23.82 4.59
C ASN A 54 0.89 -23.26 3.62
N GLY A 55 0.49 -22.31 2.76
CA GLY A 55 1.33 -21.64 1.79
C GLY A 55 2.31 -20.65 2.43
N SER A 56 3.29 -20.18 1.64
CA SER A 56 4.25 -19.17 2.08
C SER A 56 3.68 -17.77 2.15
N ALA A 57 4.41 -16.86 2.79
CA ALA A 57 4.10 -15.43 2.77
C ALA A 57 4.10 -14.88 1.34
N ILE A 58 5.01 -15.36 0.49
CA ILE A 58 5.09 -15.02 -0.94
C ILE A 58 3.86 -15.53 -1.70
N ASP A 59 3.41 -16.76 -1.43
CA ASP A 59 2.20 -17.33 -2.04
C ASP A 59 0.96 -16.52 -1.67
N ALA A 60 0.86 -16.08 -0.40
CA ALA A 60 -0.24 -15.27 0.08
C ALA A 60 -0.30 -13.89 -0.61
N ILE A 61 0.86 -13.26 -0.82
CA ILE A 61 0.98 -12.00 -1.56
C ILE A 61 0.58 -12.19 -3.02
N GLU A 62 1.13 -13.20 -3.69
CA GLU A 62 0.76 -13.49 -5.08
C GLU A 62 -0.74 -13.72 -5.21
N GLY A 63 -1.33 -14.54 -4.34
CA GLY A 63 -2.75 -14.87 -4.40
C GLY A 63 -3.67 -13.67 -4.15
N ALA A 64 -3.36 -12.83 -3.16
CA ALA A 64 -4.14 -11.63 -2.86
C ALA A 64 -4.08 -10.60 -4.00
N CYS A 65 -2.87 -10.29 -4.49
CA CYS A 65 -2.68 -9.36 -5.60
C CYS A 65 -3.30 -9.89 -6.90
N THR A 66 -3.14 -11.19 -7.20
CA THR A 66 -3.73 -11.83 -8.39
C THR A 66 -5.25 -11.67 -8.39
N LEU A 67 -5.91 -11.92 -7.25
CA LEU A 67 -7.36 -11.73 -7.14
C LEU A 67 -7.75 -10.30 -7.50
N CYS A 68 -7.05 -9.29 -6.96
CA CYS A 68 -7.34 -7.90 -7.29
C CYS A 68 -7.02 -7.52 -8.73
N GLU A 69 -5.96 -8.09 -9.32
CA GLU A 69 -5.61 -7.88 -10.73
C GLU A 69 -6.68 -8.44 -11.67
N GLU A 70 -7.25 -9.60 -11.34
CA GLU A 70 -8.30 -10.27 -12.11
C GLU A 70 -9.67 -9.59 -11.94
N HIS A 71 -10.02 -9.22 -10.70
CA HIS A 71 -11.30 -8.57 -10.34
C HIS A 71 -11.29 -7.05 -10.56
N GLN A 72 -10.18 -6.48 -11.00
CA GLN A 72 -10.02 -5.04 -11.25
C GLN A 72 -10.37 -4.19 -10.02
N CYS A 73 -9.96 -4.65 -8.83
CA CYS A 73 -10.44 -4.11 -7.56
C CYS A 73 -10.23 -2.59 -7.48
N ARG A 74 -11.27 -1.88 -7.03
CA ARG A 74 -11.34 -0.41 -6.91
C ARG A 74 -10.97 0.35 -8.20
N THR A 75 -10.90 -0.30 -9.36
CA THR A 75 -10.41 0.26 -10.64
C THR A 75 -8.94 0.67 -10.66
N THR A 76 -8.18 0.36 -9.62
CA THR A 76 -6.79 0.84 -9.44
C THR A 76 -5.74 -0.29 -9.40
N VAL A 77 -6.20 -1.55 -9.49
CA VAL A 77 -5.36 -2.74 -9.57
C VAL A 77 -5.76 -3.55 -10.80
N GLY A 78 -4.78 -4.05 -11.53
CA GLY A 78 -5.00 -4.83 -12.75
C GLY A 78 -5.43 -4.02 -13.97
N TYR A 79 -5.82 -4.75 -15.01
CA TYR A 79 -6.20 -4.22 -16.31
C TYR A 79 -7.50 -3.40 -16.26
N GLY A 80 -7.77 -2.59 -17.29
CA GLY A 80 -9.04 -1.89 -17.49
C GLY A 80 -9.29 -0.67 -16.59
N GLY A 81 -8.31 -0.31 -15.76
CA GLY A 81 -8.30 0.92 -14.97
C GLY A 81 -7.14 1.84 -15.35
N SER A 82 -7.19 3.09 -14.89
CA SER A 82 -6.13 4.10 -14.99
C SER A 82 -5.33 4.11 -16.31
N PRO A 83 -5.99 4.37 -17.46
CA PRO A 83 -5.25 4.58 -18.71
C PRO A 83 -4.34 5.79 -18.59
N ASP A 84 -3.21 5.78 -19.29
CA ASP A 84 -2.35 6.94 -19.50
C ASP A 84 -3.00 7.96 -20.47
N GLU A 85 -2.29 9.05 -20.76
CA GLU A 85 -2.79 10.08 -21.69
C GLU A 85 -2.92 9.62 -23.16
N GLU A 86 -2.34 8.46 -23.51
CA GLU A 86 -2.51 7.81 -24.82
C GLU A 86 -3.63 6.76 -24.82
N GLY A 87 -4.22 6.47 -23.66
CA GLY A 87 -5.35 5.56 -23.51
C GLY A 87 -4.95 4.13 -23.16
N GLU A 88 -3.69 3.89 -22.81
CA GLU A 88 -3.18 2.58 -22.45
C GLU A 88 -3.08 2.39 -20.94
N THR A 89 -3.51 1.22 -20.45
CA THR A 89 -3.25 0.81 -19.07
C THR A 89 -1.90 0.09 -18.99
N THR A 90 -1.05 0.49 -18.03
CA THR A 90 0.21 -0.21 -17.70
C THR A 90 0.26 -0.55 -16.22
N LEU A 91 0.85 -1.71 -15.89
CA LEU A 91 0.84 -2.25 -14.53
C LEU A 91 2.21 -2.17 -13.86
N ASP A 92 2.20 -1.93 -12.55
CA ASP A 92 3.37 -1.90 -11.69
C ASP A 92 3.16 -2.91 -10.55
N ALA A 93 4.14 -3.78 -10.29
CA ALA A 93 4.07 -4.73 -9.18
C ALA A 93 5.45 -5.11 -8.63
N MET A 94 5.51 -5.48 -7.36
CA MET A 94 6.70 -6.10 -6.75
C MET A 94 6.37 -7.12 -5.68
N ILE A 95 7.31 -8.02 -5.44
CA ILE A 95 7.39 -8.91 -4.29
C ILE A 95 8.81 -8.84 -3.71
N MET A 96 8.91 -8.74 -2.40
CA MET A 96 10.16 -8.85 -1.65
C MET A 96 10.04 -9.97 -0.61
N ASP A 97 11.00 -10.89 -0.65
CA ASP A 97 11.17 -11.92 0.37
C ASP A 97 12.07 -11.38 1.49
N GLY A 98 11.51 -11.25 2.70
CA GLY A 98 12.25 -10.72 3.84
C GLY A 98 13.34 -11.65 4.35
N VAL A 99 13.29 -12.95 4.01
CA VAL A 99 14.29 -13.96 4.44
C VAL A 99 15.57 -13.83 3.63
N THR A 100 15.43 -13.73 2.31
CA THR A 100 16.57 -13.70 1.37
C THR A 100 17.00 -12.28 1.03
N MET A 101 16.16 -11.29 1.31
CA MET A 101 16.27 -9.90 0.82
C MET A 101 16.14 -9.80 -0.70
N ASP A 102 15.75 -10.88 -1.39
CA ASP A 102 15.54 -10.87 -2.83
C ASP A 102 14.26 -10.11 -3.18
N VAL A 103 14.30 -9.45 -4.33
CA VAL A 103 13.20 -8.66 -4.88
C VAL A 103 12.96 -9.10 -6.32
N GLY A 104 11.69 -9.24 -6.69
CA GLY A 104 11.26 -9.23 -8.08
C GLY A 104 10.21 -8.17 -8.31
N ALA A 105 10.37 -7.39 -9.37
CA ALA A 105 9.49 -6.28 -9.68
C ALA A 105 9.38 -6.04 -11.20
N VAL A 106 8.24 -5.46 -11.58
CA VAL A 106 7.97 -4.97 -12.93
C VAL A 106 7.34 -3.59 -12.87
N GLY A 107 7.79 -2.68 -13.73
CA GLY A 107 7.24 -1.33 -13.84
C GLY A 107 6.86 -0.99 -15.28
N GLY A 108 5.71 -0.36 -15.47
CA GLY A 108 5.17 -0.05 -16.78
C GLY A 108 4.94 -1.31 -17.63
N LEU A 109 4.55 -2.42 -17.01
CA LEU A 109 4.30 -3.67 -17.69
C LEU A 109 3.10 -3.50 -18.64
N ARG A 110 3.33 -3.83 -19.92
CA ARG A 110 2.35 -3.68 -21.00
C ARG A 110 1.85 -5.04 -21.44
N ASN A 111 0.59 -5.11 -21.82
CA ASN A 111 -0.07 -6.28 -22.41
C ASN A 111 0.05 -7.61 -21.63
N ILE A 112 0.21 -7.57 -20.31
CA ILE A 112 0.25 -8.76 -19.45
C ILE A 112 -0.59 -8.49 -18.21
N LYS A 113 -1.68 -9.24 -18.01
CA LYS A 113 -2.65 -8.99 -16.93
C LYS A 113 -2.14 -9.36 -15.53
N SER A 114 -1.25 -10.35 -15.42
CA SER A 114 -0.80 -10.92 -14.14
C SER A 114 0.51 -10.30 -13.64
N ALA A 115 0.51 -9.00 -13.34
CA ALA A 115 1.74 -8.27 -13.01
C ALA A 115 2.49 -8.84 -11.80
N ILE A 116 1.78 -9.19 -10.72
CA ILE A 116 2.41 -9.75 -9.51
C ILE A 116 3.07 -11.11 -9.78
N LYS A 117 2.47 -11.95 -10.64
CA LYS A 117 3.06 -13.24 -11.03
C LYS A 117 4.31 -13.04 -11.89
N VAL A 118 4.33 -12.03 -12.75
CA VAL A 118 5.55 -11.67 -13.49
C VAL A 118 6.62 -11.16 -12.54
N ALA A 119 6.27 -10.32 -11.55
CA ALA A 119 7.20 -9.88 -10.51
C ALA A 119 7.82 -11.07 -9.76
N ARG A 120 7.03 -12.09 -9.42
CA ARG A 120 7.55 -13.36 -8.86
C ARG A 120 8.49 -14.08 -9.82
N LYS A 121 8.23 -14.09 -11.13
CA LYS A 121 9.18 -14.65 -12.11
C LYS A 121 10.48 -13.86 -12.21
N VAL A 122 10.45 -12.54 -12.02
CA VAL A 122 11.70 -11.76 -11.91
C VAL A 122 12.50 -12.22 -10.69
N LEU A 123 11.84 -12.38 -9.53
CA LEU A 123 12.43 -12.89 -8.28
C LEU A 123 13.05 -14.29 -8.45
N GLU A 124 12.31 -15.23 -9.03
CA GLU A 124 12.69 -16.65 -9.06
C GLU A 124 13.59 -17.04 -10.24
N ASN A 125 13.52 -16.31 -11.36
CA ASN A 125 14.10 -16.74 -12.63
C ASN A 125 15.15 -15.77 -13.19
N THR A 126 15.52 -14.73 -12.45
CA THR A 126 16.57 -13.80 -12.87
C THR A 126 17.51 -13.47 -11.71
N LYS A 127 18.65 -12.86 -12.01
CA LYS A 127 19.51 -12.21 -10.99
C LYS A 127 19.25 -10.70 -10.89
N HIS A 128 18.17 -10.23 -11.51
CA HIS A 128 17.77 -8.83 -11.54
C HIS A 128 16.59 -8.62 -10.60
N SER A 129 16.42 -7.39 -10.12
CA SER A 129 15.33 -7.05 -9.19
C SER A 129 14.14 -6.38 -9.85
N LEU A 130 14.34 -5.66 -10.96
CA LEU A 130 13.30 -4.86 -11.60
C LEU A 130 13.46 -4.88 -13.13
N LEU A 131 12.38 -5.20 -13.84
CA LEU A 131 12.28 -5.07 -15.30
C LEU A 131 11.25 -4.01 -15.68
N GLY A 132 11.43 -3.33 -16.81
CA GLY A 132 10.57 -2.21 -17.23
C GLY A 132 9.96 -2.35 -18.63
N GLY A 133 8.75 -1.83 -18.79
CA GLY A 133 8.14 -1.55 -20.10
C GLY A 133 7.88 -2.78 -20.96
N ASP A 134 7.99 -2.60 -22.28
CA ASP A 134 7.82 -3.66 -23.28
C ASP A 134 8.85 -4.79 -23.14
N LEU A 135 10.03 -4.51 -22.59
CA LEU A 135 11.05 -5.53 -22.35
C LEU A 135 10.69 -6.44 -21.17
N ALA A 136 10.00 -5.92 -20.15
CA ALA A 136 9.40 -6.75 -19.10
C ALA A 136 8.27 -7.63 -19.66
N ALA A 137 7.46 -7.11 -20.58
CA ALA A 137 6.42 -7.89 -21.26
C ALA A 137 7.00 -9.03 -22.11
N LYS A 138 8.11 -8.76 -22.82
CA LYS A 138 8.84 -9.80 -23.56
C LYS A 138 9.32 -10.92 -22.63
N PHE A 139 9.93 -10.57 -21.49
CA PHE A 139 10.32 -11.54 -20.47
C PHE A 139 9.10 -12.34 -19.97
N ALA A 140 7.98 -11.70 -19.70
CA ALA A 140 6.76 -12.38 -19.27
C ALA A 140 6.28 -13.41 -20.32
N ILE A 141 6.29 -13.06 -21.61
CA ILE A 141 5.92 -13.99 -22.68
C ILE A 141 6.88 -15.20 -22.71
N GLU A 142 8.19 -14.98 -22.52
CA GLU A 142 9.18 -16.06 -22.42
C GLU A 142 8.94 -16.96 -21.19
N MET A 143 8.36 -16.42 -20.12
CA MET A 143 7.93 -17.16 -18.93
C MET A 143 6.54 -17.81 -19.07
N GLY A 144 5.90 -17.71 -20.24
CA GLY A 144 4.63 -18.37 -20.56
C GLY A 144 3.39 -17.55 -20.26
N PHE A 145 3.49 -16.26 -19.95
CA PHE A 145 2.33 -15.39 -19.80
C PHE A 145 1.71 -15.01 -21.15
N PRO A 146 0.37 -14.98 -21.27
CA PRO A 146 -0.29 -14.60 -22.51
C PRO A 146 -0.15 -13.10 -22.76
N ASN A 147 0.08 -12.74 -24.03
CA ASN A 147 0.09 -11.35 -24.49
C ASN A 147 -1.35 -10.88 -24.74
N GLU A 148 -1.90 -10.07 -23.84
CA GLU A 148 -3.29 -9.63 -23.83
C GLU A 148 -3.41 -8.13 -23.55
N SER A 149 -4.29 -7.44 -24.29
CA SER A 149 -4.58 -6.03 -24.04
C SER A 149 -4.99 -5.77 -22.58
N LEU A 150 -4.40 -4.74 -21.99
CA LEU A 150 -4.81 -4.22 -20.69
C LEU A 150 -5.95 -3.22 -20.79
N THR A 151 -6.26 -2.74 -21.98
CA THR A 151 -7.35 -1.79 -22.23
C THR A 151 -8.69 -2.51 -22.32
N THR A 152 -9.71 -1.93 -21.69
CA THR A 152 -11.11 -2.36 -21.78
C THR A 152 -11.97 -1.22 -22.32
N ASN A 153 -13.23 -1.50 -22.65
CA ASN A 153 -14.20 -0.45 -22.99
C ASN A 153 -14.35 0.59 -21.87
N VAL A 154 -14.14 0.18 -20.62
CA VAL A 154 -14.21 1.05 -19.44
C VAL A 154 -13.03 2.02 -19.43
N SER A 155 -11.78 1.54 -19.49
CA SER A 155 -10.62 2.45 -19.52
C SER A 155 -10.60 3.32 -20.78
N HIS A 156 -11.00 2.77 -21.93
CA HIS A 156 -11.14 3.57 -23.14
C HIS A 156 -12.14 4.72 -22.96
N GLY A 157 -13.33 4.43 -22.40
CA GLY A 157 -14.32 5.47 -22.12
C GLY A 157 -13.89 6.49 -21.05
N MET A 158 -13.01 6.11 -20.10
CA MET A 158 -12.38 7.07 -19.18
C MET A 158 -11.48 8.04 -19.93
N TRP A 159 -10.64 7.52 -20.83
CA TRP A 159 -9.73 8.30 -21.64
C TRP A 159 -10.46 9.23 -22.62
N GLU A 160 -11.49 8.75 -23.32
CA GLU A 160 -12.28 9.58 -24.23
C GLU A 160 -12.92 10.77 -23.51
N LYS A 161 -13.51 10.54 -22.32
CA LYS A 161 -14.10 11.59 -21.49
C LYS A 161 -13.06 12.60 -21.01
N TRP A 162 -11.85 12.14 -20.67
CA TRP A 162 -10.75 13.01 -20.26
C TRP A 162 -10.21 13.86 -21.40
N ARG A 163 -10.03 13.27 -22.59
CA ARG A 163 -9.65 14.01 -23.81
C ARG A 163 -10.70 15.04 -24.21
N ALA A 164 -11.99 14.70 -24.12
CA ALA A 164 -13.08 15.64 -24.36
C ALA A 164 -13.11 16.82 -23.36
N LYS A 165 -12.41 16.70 -22.23
CA LYS A 165 -12.22 17.74 -21.22
C LYS A 165 -10.85 18.42 -21.32
N ASN A 166 -10.31 18.55 -22.53
CA ASN A 166 -9.01 19.18 -22.80
C ASN A 166 -7.87 18.55 -21.99
N CYS A 167 -7.94 17.24 -21.77
CA CYS A 167 -6.90 16.48 -21.07
C CYS A 167 -6.64 16.98 -19.64
N GLN A 168 -7.72 17.25 -18.89
CA GLN A 168 -7.64 17.73 -17.51
C GLN A 168 -8.28 16.75 -16.51
N PRO A 169 -7.66 16.57 -15.32
CA PRO A 169 -6.32 17.07 -14.95
C PRO A 169 -5.19 16.31 -15.66
N ASN A 170 -4.00 16.91 -15.78
CA ASN A 170 -2.78 16.22 -16.26
C ASN A 170 -1.54 16.54 -15.41
N PHE A 171 -0.43 15.88 -15.74
CA PHE A 171 0.83 15.94 -15.01
C PHE A 171 1.90 16.84 -15.65
N TRP A 172 1.61 17.46 -16.79
CA TRP A 172 2.56 18.32 -17.49
C TRP A 172 2.71 19.67 -16.79
N LYS A 173 3.96 20.15 -16.68
CA LYS A 173 4.29 21.46 -16.12
C LYS A 173 5.44 22.09 -16.90
N ASN A 174 5.45 23.42 -16.98
CA ASN A 174 6.52 24.19 -17.65
C ASN A 174 6.72 23.81 -19.13
N VAL A 175 5.62 23.58 -19.84
CA VAL A 175 5.60 23.23 -21.27
C VAL A 175 4.73 24.19 -22.09
N SER A 176 4.97 24.19 -23.41
CA SER A 176 4.14 24.88 -24.41
C SER A 176 3.57 23.87 -25.40
N PRO A 177 2.28 23.96 -25.78
CA PRO A 177 1.30 24.95 -25.32
C PRO A 177 0.91 24.76 -23.84
N ASP A 178 0.20 25.73 -23.26
CA ASP A 178 -0.23 25.74 -21.85
C ASP A 178 -0.94 24.42 -21.47
N PRO A 179 -0.36 23.58 -20.59
CA PRO A 179 -0.89 22.26 -20.29
C PRO A 179 -2.22 22.31 -19.53
N SER A 180 -2.63 23.45 -18.97
CA SER A 180 -3.96 23.58 -18.35
C SER A 180 -5.10 23.75 -19.37
N LYS A 181 -4.78 23.94 -20.66
CA LYS A 181 -5.74 24.28 -21.72
C LYS A 181 -5.70 23.36 -22.93
N PHE A 182 -4.55 22.75 -23.24
CA PHE A 182 -4.33 22.02 -24.48
C PHE A 182 -3.77 20.63 -24.19
N CYS A 183 -4.08 19.64 -25.02
CA CYS A 183 -3.63 18.24 -24.89
C CYS A 183 -2.22 17.98 -25.47
N GLY A 184 -1.37 19.00 -25.60
CA GLY A 184 -0.10 18.89 -26.33
C GLY A 184 -0.28 18.74 -27.86
N PRO A 185 0.75 18.24 -28.58
CA PRO A 185 2.03 17.79 -28.06
C PRO A 185 2.79 18.93 -27.38
N TYR A 186 3.52 18.59 -26.34
CA TYR A 186 4.21 19.55 -25.49
C TYR A 186 5.69 19.69 -25.84
N THR A 187 6.21 20.90 -25.69
CA THR A 187 7.65 21.20 -25.81
C THR A 187 8.11 21.97 -24.59
N SER A 188 9.36 21.75 -24.17
CA SER A 188 9.94 22.45 -23.02
C SER A 188 10.03 23.95 -23.27
N VAL A 189 9.63 24.76 -22.30
CA VAL A 189 9.85 26.21 -22.37
C VAL A 189 11.24 26.53 -21.82
N LYS A 190 12.07 27.26 -22.58
CA LYS A 190 13.38 27.74 -22.08
C LYS A 190 13.13 28.73 -20.94
N SER A 191 13.56 28.38 -19.74
CA SER A 191 13.34 29.15 -18.51
C SER A 191 14.07 30.50 -18.58
N SER A 192 13.34 31.59 -18.84
CA SER A 192 13.81 32.97 -18.55
C SER A 192 13.02 33.65 -17.43
N THR A 193 11.92 33.04 -16.98
CA THR A 193 11.12 33.55 -15.86
C THR A 193 10.57 32.38 -15.06
N ARG A 194 11.29 32.02 -13.99
CA ARG A 194 10.78 31.12 -12.95
C ARG A 194 9.66 31.86 -12.20
N SER A 195 8.43 31.79 -12.70
CA SER A 195 7.30 32.12 -11.83
C SER A 195 7.22 30.98 -10.80
N GLN A 196 7.37 31.32 -9.53
CA GLN A 196 6.98 30.47 -8.42
C GLN A 196 5.46 30.35 -8.42
N GLN A 197 4.89 29.64 -9.39
CA GLN A 197 3.52 29.16 -9.23
C GLN A 197 3.62 27.92 -8.34
N THR A 198 3.08 28.06 -7.13
CA THR A 198 2.70 26.94 -6.28
C THR A 198 1.85 26.00 -7.12
N THR A 199 2.47 24.92 -7.61
CA THR A 199 1.76 23.87 -8.33
C THR A 199 0.85 23.21 -7.32
N HIS A 200 -0.42 23.62 -7.30
CA HIS A 200 -1.47 22.74 -6.83
C HIS A 200 -1.39 21.52 -7.74
N PHE A 201 -0.81 20.43 -7.22
CA PHE A 201 -0.96 19.12 -7.84
C PHE A 201 -2.47 18.90 -7.99
N PRO A 202 -2.95 18.45 -9.16
CA PRO A 202 -4.36 18.16 -9.31
C PRO A 202 -4.77 17.28 -8.15
N ASN A 203 -5.77 17.71 -7.38
CA ASN A 203 -6.25 17.02 -6.19
C ASN A 203 -6.21 15.52 -6.49
N SER A 204 -5.33 14.80 -5.80
CA SER A 204 -5.31 13.36 -5.77
C SER A 204 -6.62 12.98 -5.09
N ASP A 205 -7.69 12.96 -5.88
CA ASP A 205 -9.01 12.51 -5.45
C ASP A 205 -8.82 11.10 -4.90
N GLU A 206 -9.61 10.70 -3.90
CA GLU A 206 -9.50 9.37 -3.26
C GLU A 206 -9.58 8.22 -4.29
N ASN A 207 -10.04 8.51 -5.51
CA ASN A 207 -10.15 7.59 -6.63
C ASN A 207 -8.89 7.50 -7.54
N ASN A 208 -7.77 8.16 -7.22
CA ASN A 208 -6.70 8.38 -8.20
C ASN A 208 -5.38 7.59 -7.99
N HIS A 209 -5.14 6.93 -6.84
CA HIS A 209 -3.86 6.23 -6.60
C HIS A 209 -3.90 5.07 -5.57
N ASP A 210 -4.98 4.27 -5.55
CA ASP A 210 -5.07 3.15 -4.60
C ASP A 210 -4.23 1.96 -5.08
N THR A 211 -3.15 1.67 -4.37
CA THR A 211 -2.32 0.46 -4.58
C THR A 211 -2.81 -0.63 -3.64
N ILE A 212 -2.85 -1.91 -4.07
CA ILE A 212 -2.91 -3.01 -3.11
C ILE A 212 -1.50 -3.24 -2.58
N GLY A 213 -1.28 -2.98 -1.29
CA GLY A 213 -0.12 -3.41 -0.54
C GLY A 213 -0.47 -4.58 0.36
N VAL A 214 0.31 -5.65 0.31
CA VAL A 214 0.12 -6.88 1.08
C VAL A 214 1.40 -7.15 1.87
N ILE A 215 1.23 -7.34 3.18
CA ILE A 215 2.28 -7.85 4.06
C ILE A 215 1.79 -9.18 4.63
N ALA A 216 2.65 -10.20 4.60
CA ALA A 216 2.30 -11.53 5.11
C ALA A 216 3.41 -12.09 6.02
N LEU A 217 2.98 -12.76 7.08
CA LEU A 217 3.80 -13.58 7.98
C LEU A 217 3.23 -15.00 7.97
N ASP A 218 3.98 -15.97 7.47
CA ASP A 218 3.51 -17.35 7.33
C ASP A 218 3.69 -18.21 8.59
N ASN A 219 3.18 -19.46 8.57
CA ASN A 219 3.25 -20.41 9.68
C ASN A 219 4.70 -20.80 10.08
N ARG A 220 5.69 -20.54 9.23
CA ARG A 220 7.12 -20.74 9.52
C ARG A 220 7.75 -19.50 10.14
N GLY A 221 6.98 -18.42 10.29
CA GLY A 221 7.45 -17.13 10.73
C GLY A 221 8.17 -16.35 9.63
N HIS A 222 8.08 -16.75 8.36
CA HIS A 222 8.70 -16.01 7.27
C HIS A 222 7.85 -14.79 6.90
N ILE A 223 8.50 -13.64 6.74
CA ILE A 223 7.84 -12.38 6.39
C ILE A 223 8.14 -11.97 4.95
N ALA A 224 7.14 -11.44 4.25
CA ALA A 224 7.28 -10.89 2.92
C ALA A 224 6.36 -9.69 2.74
N ALA A 225 6.65 -8.87 1.73
CA ALA A 225 5.80 -7.75 1.34
C ALA A 225 5.74 -7.61 -0.18
N GLY A 226 4.61 -7.13 -0.68
CA GLY A 226 4.45 -6.85 -2.10
C GLY A 226 3.34 -5.87 -2.38
N THR A 227 3.31 -5.39 -3.62
CA THR A 227 2.30 -4.45 -4.10
C THR A 227 1.91 -4.72 -5.55
N SER A 228 0.71 -4.29 -5.94
CA SER A 228 0.28 -4.21 -7.34
C SER A 228 -0.61 -2.98 -7.58
N THR A 229 -0.49 -2.35 -8.75
CA THR A 229 -1.32 -1.22 -9.16
C THR A 229 -1.34 -1.06 -10.70
N ASN A 230 -2.33 -0.34 -11.21
CA ASN A 230 -2.31 0.25 -12.56
C ASN A 230 -1.85 1.73 -12.58
N GLY A 231 -1.46 2.25 -11.41
CA GLY A 231 -0.86 3.57 -11.26
C GLY A 231 -1.84 4.73 -11.38
N ALA A 232 -1.28 5.91 -11.63
CA ALA A 232 -2.04 7.16 -11.73
C ALA A 232 -2.90 7.24 -13.00
N LYS A 233 -4.16 7.65 -12.88
CA LYS A 233 -5.03 7.90 -14.04
C LYS A 233 -4.48 9.06 -14.86
N PHE A 234 -4.41 8.88 -16.18
CA PHE A 234 -3.90 9.84 -17.17
C PHE A 234 -2.43 10.24 -16.95
N LYS A 235 -1.65 9.31 -16.38
CA LYS A 235 -0.20 9.46 -16.27
C LYS A 235 0.44 9.70 -17.63
N ILE A 236 1.60 10.36 -17.63
CA ILE A 236 2.44 10.43 -18.82
C ILE A 236 2.91 9.01 -19.17
N PRO A 237 2.93 8.57 -20.44
CA PRO A 237 3.33 7.21 -20.79
C PRO A 237 4.74 6.92 -20.30
N GLY A 238 4.93 5.74 -19.73
CA GLY A 238 6.19 5.34 -19.09
C GLY A 238 6.39 5.83 -17.66
N ARG A 239 5.44 6.58 -17.06
CA ARG A 239 5.47 6.89 -15.61
C ARG A 239 5.31 5.61 -14.80
N ILE A 240 6.25 5.38 -13.89
CA ILE A 240 6.25 4.30 -12.90
C ILE A 240 6.07 4.93 -11.51
N GLY A 241 5.23 4.34 -10.66
CA GLY A 241 4.96 4.82 -9.30
C GLY A 241 5.96 4.32 -8.25
N ASP A 242 5.57 4.45 -6.98
CA ASP A 242 6.28 3.88 -5.83
C ASP A 242 6.11 2.37 -5.72
N SER A 243 4.96 1.84 -6.14
CA SER A 243 4.58 0.44 -5.96
C SER A 243 5.69 -0.55 -6.34
N PRO A 244 6.31 -0.51 -7.55
CA PRO A 244 7.30 -1.52 -7.92
C PRO A 244 8.72 -1.22 -7.39
N ILE A 245 8.88 -0.20 -6.54
CA ILE A 245 10.18 0.28 -6.04
C ILE A 245 10.38 -0.20 -4.60
N PRO A 246 11.34 -1.11 -4.35
CA PRO A 246 11.67 -1.56 -3.01
C PRO A 246 12.02 -0.40 -2.09
N GLY A 247 11.45 -0.41 -0.89
CA GLY A 247 11.61 0.65 0.09
C GLY A 247 10.65 1.82 -0.10
N ALA A 248 10.06 2.00 -1.28
CA ALA A 248 8.96 2.93 -1.48
C ALA A 248 7.61 2.22 -1.34
N GLY A 249 7.27 1.35 -2.31
CA GLY A 249 6.01 0.62 -2.33
C GLY A 249 5.93 -0.46 -1.27
N ALA A 250 6.95 -1.31 -1.15
CA ALA A 250 7.03 -2.32 -0.10
C ALA A 250 8.47 -2.59 0.35
N TYR A 251 8.63 -3.05 1.58
CA TYR A 251 9.92 -3.49 2.12
C TYR A 251 9.69 -4.55 3.21
N ALA A 252 10.54 -5.58 3.24
CA ALA A 252 10.49 -6.63 4.24
C ALA A 252 11.90 -7.00 4.71
N ASP A 253 12.03 -7.27 6.00
CA ASP A 253 13.24 -7.78 6.64
C ASP A 253 12.83 -8.78 7.72
N GLN A 254 13.27 -10.04 7.58
CA GLN A 254 12.92 -11.14 8.48
C GLN A 254 13.24 -10.89 9.95
N GLU A 255 14.29 -10.12 10.24
CA GLU A 255 14.71 -9.87 11.61
C GLU A 255 13.89 -8.78 12.29
N ILE A 256 13.14 -7.98 11.52
CA ILE A 256 12.48 -6.76 12.00
C ILE A 256 10.98 -6.78 11.73
N GLY A 257 10.57 -6.86 10.47
CA GLY A 257 9.22 -6.57 10.06
C GLY A 257 9.13 -6.17 8.58
N ALA A 258 7.95 -5.72 8.19
CA ALA A 258 7.65 -5.32 6.82
C ALA A 258 6.66 -4.14 6.80
N ALA A 259 6.67 -3.40 5.69
CA ALA A 259 5.79 -2.27 5.45
C ALA A 259 5.38 -2.20 3.97
N ALA A 260 4.18 -1.68 3.71
CA ALA A 260 3.67 -1.44 2.37
C ALA A 260 2.94 -0.09 2.30
N GLY A 261 3.18 0.67 1.23
CA GLY A 261 2.70 2.02 0.99
C GLY A 261 1.65 2.10 -0.11
N THR A 262 0.89 3.20 -0.09
CA THR A 262 -0.08 3.59 -1.13
C THR A 262 -0.23 5.11 -1.14
N GLY A 263 -0.62 5.70 -2.27
CA GLY A 263 -0.90 7.15 -2.38
C GLY A 263 -0.20 7.81 -3.55
N ASP A 264 0.20 9.08 -3.40
CA ASP A 264 0.95 9.82 -4.40
C ASP A 264 2.35 9.19 -4.61
N GLY A 265 2.43 8.26 -5.55
CA GLY A 265 3.65 7.50 -5.80
C GLY A 265 4.87 8.35 -6.16
N ASP A 266 4.68 9.50 -6.79
CA ASP A 266 5.77 10.42 -7.15
C ASP A 266 6.36 11.12 -5.92
N ILE A 267 5.54 11.38 -4.89
CA ILE A 267 5.99 11.88 -3.60
C ILE A 267 6.54 10.74 -2.75
N MET A 268 5.81 9.63 -2.61
CA MET A 268 6.18 8.49 -1.79
C MET A 268 7.59 7.97 -2.14
N MET A 269 7.89 7.77 -3.44
CA MET A 269 9.19 7.26 -3.87
C MET A 269 10.39 8.15 -3.49
N ARG A 270 10.18 9.45 -3.25
CA ARG A 270 11.27 10.37 -2.88
C ARG A 270 11.76 10.18 -1.45
N PHE A 271 10.96 9.52 -0.61
CA PHE A 271 11.22 9.40 0.83
C PHE A 271 11.42 7.96 1.29
N LEU A 272 11.22 6.97 0.42
CA LEU A 272 11.31 5.53 0.73
C LEU A 272 10.56 5.16 2.03
N PRO A 273 9.25 5.45 2.11
CA PRO A 273 8.46 5.32 3.34
C PRO A 273 8.42 3.91 3.93
N SER A 274 8.29 2.87 3.11
CA SER A 274 8.29 1.48 3.60
C SER A 274 9.63 1.10 4.21
N PHE A 275 10.74 1.45 3.56
CA PHE A 275 12.08 1.22 4.10
C PHE A 275 12.28 1.96 5.43
N LEU A 276 11.93 3.26 5.46
CA LEU A 276 12.03 4.05 6.67
C LEU A 276 11.18 3.47 7.81
N THR A 277 9.99 2.97 7.51
CA THR A 277 9.09 2.36 8.49
C THR A 277 9.74 1.10 9.10
N VAL A 278 10.30 0.21 8.28
CA VAL A 278 11.04 -0.96 8.78
C VAL A 278 12.27 -0.54 9.60
N GLU A 279 13.00 0.51 9.18
CA GLU A 279 14.15 1.00 9.93
C GLU A 279 13.80 1.70 11.26
N GLU A 280 12.65 2.36 11.37
CA GLU A 280 12.18 2.86 12.67
C GLU A 280 11.73 1.70 13.58
N MET A 281 11.11 0.65 13.04
CA MET A 281 10.86 -0.58 13.81
C MET A 281 12.18 -1.22 14.29
N ARG A 282 13.23 -1.22 13.46
CA ARG A 282 14.58 -1.66 13.87
C ARG A 282 15.12 -0.85 15.05
N ARG A 283 14.78 0.43 15.16
CA ARG A 283 15.16 1.32 16.27
C ARG A 283 14.24 1.21 17.49
N GLY A 284 13.27 0.29 17.47
CA GLY A 284 12.39 -0.01 18.59
C GLY A 284 11.05 0.71 18.58
N SER A 285 10.68 1.39 17.49
CA SER A 285 9.31 1.89 17.32
C SER A 285 8.32 0.74 17.12
N THR A 286 7.11 0.90 17.64
CA THR A 286 5.99 0.03 17.23
C THR A 286 5.64 0.26 15.75
N PRO A 287 4.95 -0.69 15.08
CA PRO A 287 4.54 -0.52 13.68
C PRO A 287 3.78 0.78 13.38
N GLU A 288 2.85 1.18 14.26
CA GLU A 288 2.08 2.43 14.09
C GLU A 288 2.96 3.68 14.27
N GLU A 289 3.84 3.70 15.27
CA GLU A 289 4.79 4.81 15.48
C GLU A 289 5.75 4.95 14.31
N ALA A 290 6.28 3.82 13.82
CA ALA A 290 7.19 3.78 12.68
C ALA A 290 6.53 4.33 11.40
N ALA A 291 5.31 3.86 11.09
CA ALA A 291 4.55 4.36 9.94
C ALA A 291 4.24 5.86 10.11
N THR A 292 3.92 6.31 11.33
CA THR A 292 3.67 7.72 11.65
C THR A 292 4.90 8.59 11.43
N ILE A 293 6.09 8.12 11.82
CA ILE A 293 7.36 8.84 11.58
C ILE A 293 7.59 9.01 10.07
N ALA A 294 7.40 7.94 9.29
CA ALA A 294 7.57 7.98 7.85
C ALA A 294 6.60 8.97 7.17
N ILE A 295 5.30 8.89 7.50
CA ILE A 295 4.28 9.82 6.98
C ILE A 295 4.58 11.28 7.39
N LYS A 296 4.95 11.53 8.65
CA LYS A 296 5.29 12.89 9.12
C LYS A 296 6.51 13.46 8.41
N ARG A 297 7.50 12.63 8.07
CA ARG A 297 8.68 13.07 7.31
C ARG A 297 8.28 13.58 5.92
N ILE A 298 7.36 12.89 5.24
CA ILE A 298 6.84 13.34 3.94
C ILE A 298 6.00 14.62 4.12
N ALA A 299 5.07 14.62 5.08
CA ALA A 299 4.18 15.76 5.36
C ALA A 299 4.94 17.05 5.69
N LYS A 300 6.13 16.95 6.29
CA LYS A 300 7.01 18.11 6.54
C LYS A 300 7.39 18.86 5.25
N HIS A 301 7.52 18.15 4.13
CA HIS A 301 7.88 18.73 2.83
C HIS A 301 6.66 18.92 1.93
N TYR A 302 5.66 18.04 2.03
CA TYR A 302 4.46 18.05 1.21
C TYR A 302 3.22 17.91 2.10
N PRO A 303 2.77 18.95 2.82
CA PRO A 303 1.73 18.80 3.86
C PRO A 303 0.39 18.23 3.38
N THR A 304 0.06 18.44 2.11
CA THR A 304 -1.21 18.05 1.49
C THR A 304 -1.12 16.76 0.69
N PHE A 305 0.00 16.03 0.73
CA PHE A 305 0.11 14.77 -0.02
C PHE A 305 -0.89 13.74 0.52
N VAL A 306 -1.45 12.91 -0.36
CA VAL A 306 -2.25 11.76 0.04
C VAL A 306 -1.36 10.53 0.08
N GLY A 307 -1.36 9.81 1.19
CA GLY A 307 -0.66 8.54 1.29
C GLY A 307 -0.89 7.83 2.61
N GLY A 308 -0.67 6.52 2.59
CA GLY A 308 -0.81 5.63 3.73
C GLY A 308 0.28 4.56 3.73
N ILE A 309 0.62 4.07 4.93
CA ILE A 309 1.55 2.97 5.14
C ILE A 309 0.90 2.01 6.13
N ILE A 310 0.88 0.72 5.80
CA ILE A 310 0.66 -0.37 6.74
C ILE A 310 2.01 -0.97 7.15
N ALA A 311 2.10 -1.47 8.38
CA ALA A 311 3.30 -2.06 8.94
C ALA A 311 2.99 -3.30 9.79
N LEU A 312 3.91 -4.24 9.81
CA LEU A 312 3.88 -5.48 10.60
C LEU A 312 5.29 -5.76 11.13
N ASP A 313 5.45 -6.00 12.42
CA ASP A 313 6.73 -6.48 12.98
C ASP A 313 6.81 -8.02 13.00
N LYS A 314 8.01 -8.55 13.20
CA LYS A 314 8.25 -10.01 13.28
C LYS A 314 7.52 -10.72 14.43
N ASN A 315 7.05 -9.97 15.43
CA ASN A 315 6.31 -10.51 16.56
C ASN A 315 4.81 -10.56 16.27
N GLY A 316 4.38 -10.05 15.12
CA GLY A 316 2.99 -10.06 14.70
C GLY A 316 2.18 -8.86 15.20
N ASN A 317 2.84 -7.81 15.71
CA ASN A 317 2.19 -6.52 15.95
C ASN A 317 2.05 -5.78 14.62
N TYR A 318 0.96 -5.05 14.44
CA TYR A 318 0.68 -4.31 13.21
C TYR A 318 0.17 -2.91 13.51
N GLY A 319 0.24 -2.04 12.52
CA GLY A 319 -0.22 -0.65 12.62
C GLY A 319 -0.23 0.03 11.27
N ALA A 320 -0.78 1.24 11.23
CA ALA A 320 -0.83 2.03 10.00
C ALA A 320 -0.85 3.53 10.31
N ALA A 321 -0.41 4.33 9.35
CA ALA A 321 -0.50 5.79 9.40
C ALA A 321 -0.80 6.36 8.01
N CYS A 322 -1.36 7.57 7.96
CA CYS A 322 -1.75 8.22 6.71
C CYS A 322 -1.78 9.75 6.81
N ASN A 323 -1.81 10.41 5.65
CA ASN A 323 -1.96 11.85 5.49
C ASN A 323 -2.92 12.17 4.34
N GLY A 324 -3.60 13.32 4.41
CA GLY A 324 -4.35 13.89 3.28
C GLY A 324 -5.76 13.34 3.04
N ILE A 325 -6.21 12.33 3.79
CA ILE A 325 -7.57 11.76 3.77
C ILE A 325 -8.14 11.68 5.20
N PRO A 326 -9.44 11.50 5.44
CA PRO A 326 -9.98 11.42 6.82
C PRO A 326 -9.50 10.18 7.58
N THR A 327 -9.58 9.04 6.91
CA THR A 327 -9.23 7.72 7.46
C THR A 327 -8.66 6.83 6.38
N PHE A 328 -7.67 6.03 6.74
CA PHE A 328 -7.10 4.99 5.89
C PHE A 328 -7.57 3.62 6.37
N PRO A 329 -8.51 2.96 5.65
CA PRO A 329 -8.89 1.60 5.97
C PRO A 329 -7.78 0.62 5.60
N TYR A 330 -7.61 -0.43 6.41
CA TYR A 330 -6.75 -1.57 6.10
C TYR A 330 -7.32 -2.83 6.76
N TYR A 331 -7.13 -3.97 6.14
CA TYR A 331 -7.58 -5.26 6.65
C TYR A 331 -6.46 -6.01 7.35
N VAL A 332 -6.84 -6.73 8.41
CA VAL A 332 -5.99 -7.69 9.10
C VAL A 332 -6.72 -9.02 9.19
N VAL A 333 -5.99 -10.11 9.04
CA VAL A 333 -6.47 -11.46 9.31
C VAL A 333 -5.35 -12.27 9.97
N ASN A 334 -5.70 -13.01 11.02
CA ASN A 334 -4.81 -13.89 11.75
C ASN A 334 -5.61 -14.96 12.51
N ASN A 335 -4.92 -15.85 13.22
CA ASN A 335 -5.56 -16.92 14.00
C ASN A 335 -6.54 -16.39 15.08
N ILE A 336 -6.28 -15.22 15.66
CA ILE A 336 -7.12 -14.64 16.71
C ILE A 336 -8.43 -14.10 16.12
N LEU A 337 -8.34 -13.40 14.98
CA LEU A 337 -9.50 -12.79 14.32
C LEU A 337 -10.31 -13.83 13.54
N SER A 338 -9.67 -14.87 12.99
CA SER A 338 -10.24 -15.96 12.18
C SER A 338 -11.00 -15.53 10.91
N LYS A 339 -11.17 -14.23 10.67
CA LYS A 339 -11.78 -13.63 9.49
C LYS A 339 -11.15 -12.25 9.19
N PRO A 340 -11.19 -11.80 7.93
CA PRO A 340 -10.80 -10.44 7.57
C PRO A 340 -11.52 -9.41 8.44
N THR A 341 -10.75 -8.56 9.10
CA THR A 341 -11.25 -7.50 9.98
C THR A 341 -10.68 -6.16 9.52
N MET A 342 -11.55 -5.22 9.21
CA MET A 342 -11.16 -3.87 8.82
C MET A 342 -10.78 -3.04 10.06
N ASN A 343 -9.67 -2.31 9.94
CA ASN A 343 -9.19 -1.32 10.88
C ASN A 343 -9.13 0.05 10.17
N LEU A 344 -9.21 1.14 10.93
CA LEU A 344 -9.15 2.50 10.41
C LEU A 344 -8.01 3.26 11.09
N ALA A 345 -7.01 3.69 10.32
CA ALA A 345 -6.03 4.65 10.79
C ALA A 345 -6.56 6.08 10.58
N HIS A 346 -6.51 6.91 11.61
CA HIS A 346 -6.87 8.32 11.51
C HIS A 346 -5.69 9.14 10.98
N CYS A 347 -5.90 9.87 9.89
CA CYS A 347 -4.79 10.53 9.22
C CYS A 347 -4.47 11.90 9.80
N ALA A 348 -3.19 12.27 9.71
CA ALA A 348 -2.76 13.62 10.02
C ALA A 348 -3.20 14.63 8.92
N ASN A 349 -3.32 15.91 9.32
CA ASN A 349 -3.48 17.07 8.44
C ASN A 349 -4.66 17.02 7.44
N PHE A 350 -5.77 16.35 7.78
CA PHE A 350 -6.99 16.46 6.99
C PHE A 350 -7.57 17.87 7.08
N ILE A 351 -7.36 18.69 6.03
CA ILE A 351 -8.03 19.99 5.90
C ILE A 351 -9.41 19.72 5.30
N LYS A 352 -10.44 19.68 6.14
CA LYS A 352 -11.83 19.75 5.69
C LYS A 352 -12.01 21.14 5.07
N ASP A 353 -12.01 21.24 3.74
CA ASP A 353 -12.05 22.53 3.03
C ASP A 353 -13.12 23.47 3.62
N ILE A 354 -12.67 24.50 4.34
CA ILE A 354 -13.51 25.59 4.90
C ILE A 354 -14.04 26.50 3.76
N HIS A 355 -13.63 26.26 2.51
CA HIS A 355 -14.06 27.04 1.34
C HIS A 355 -15.30 26.50 0.60
N TYR A 356 -15.83 25.32 0.95
CA TYR A 356 -17.03 24.78 0.30
C TYR A 356 -18.37 25.26 0.93
N VAL A 357 -18.34 25.90 2.09
CA VAL A 357 -19.55 26.30 2.84
C VAL A 357 -20.05 27.73 2.51
N LYS A 358 -19.31 28.54 1.73
CA LYS A 358 -19.72 29.93 1.43
C LYS A 358 -20.47 30.14 0.10
N SER A 359 -20.66 29.13 -0.75
CA SER A 359 -21.29 29.32 -2.09
C SER A 359 -22.68 28.71 -2.26
N LYS A 360 -23.32 28.13 -1.22
CA LYS A 360 -24.74 27.74 -1.26
C LYS A 360 -25.55 28.37 -0.13
N LYS A 361 -25.74 29.68 -0.20
CA LYS A 361 -27.01 30.29 0.26
C LYS A 361 -28.01 30.15 -0.90
N VAL A 362 -28.60 28.97 -1.03
CA VAL A 362 -29.80 28.78 -1.85
C VAL A 362 -30.97 28.65 -0.88
N LEU A 363 -31.92 29.57 -1.05
CA LEU A 363 -33.16 29.70 -0.30
C LEU A 363 -33.97 28.39 -0.35
N TYR A 364 -34.34 27.86 0.81
CA TYR A 364 -35.47 26.94 0.91
C TYR A 364 -36.73 27.76 1.25
N PRO A 365 -37.83 27.65 0.49
CA PRO A 365 -39.09 28.25 0.87
C PRO A 365 -39.68 27.51 2.07
N SER A 366 -40.19 28.30 3.02
CA SER A 366 -40.93 27.87 4.19
C SER A 366 -42.14 27.00 3.81
N LEU A 367 -42.17 25.76 4.29
CA LEU A 367 -43.39 24.96 4.33
C LEU A 367 -44.29 25.50 5.46
N THR A 368 -45.34 26.20 5.06
CA THR A 368 -46.50 26.50 5.90
C THR A 368 -47.21 25.20 6.28
N VAL A 369 -47.22 24.92 7.58
CA VAL A 369 -48.17 24.00 8.21
C VAL A 369 -49.54 24.70 8.22
N VAL A 370 -50.55 24.03 7.66
CA VAL A 370 -51.95 24.44 7.75
C VAL A 370 -52.70 23.31 8.49
N PRO A 371 -53.68 23.63 9.35
CA PRO A 371 -54.03 22.84 10.55
C PRO A 371 -54.59 21.45 10.34
#